data_AF-A0A1Q3W7M4-F1
#
_entry.id   AF-A0A1Q3W7M4-F1
#
_cell.length_a   1.000
_cell.length_b   1.000
_cell.length_c   1.000
_cell.angle_alpha   90.00
_cell.angle_beta   90.00
_cell.angle_gamma   90.00
#
_symmetry.space_group_name_H-M   'P 1'
#
loop_
_entity.id
_entity.type
_entity.pdbx_description
1 polymer ?
#
loop_
_entity_poly.entity_id
_entity_poly.type
_entity_poly.pdbx_seq_one_letter_code
_entity_poly.pdbx_strand_id
1 'polypeptide(L)' 'MEDAVIIPCGHTFSQRELLDWLKREKSCPTCRKSVTEDEVIPNLILREIIENVKNGKKKDT' A
#
# COMPACT_ATOMS: atom_id res chain seq x y z
N MET A 1 4.42 5.52 0.22
CA MET A 1 2.95 5.30 0.20
C MET A 1 2.25 6.04 -0.93
N GLU A 2 2.93 6.84 -1.76
CA GLU A 2 2.35 7.33 -3.04
C GLU A 2 1.97 6.17 -3.96
N ASP A 3 2.68 5.07 -3.79
CA ASP A 3 2.52 3.77 -4.42
C ASP A 3 1.67 2.80 -3.58
N ALA A 4 0.71 3.31 -2.79
CA ALA A 4 -0.09 2.46 -1.90
C ALA A 4 -0.77 1.29 -2.64
N VAL A 5 -0.67 0.09 -2.07
CA VAL A 5 -1.30 -1.14 -2.57
C VAL A 5 -2.06 -1.83 -1.44
N ILE A 6 -3.17 -2.45 -1.78
CA ILE A 6 -4.02 -3.22 -0.86
C ILE A 6 -4.02 -4.68 -1.26
N ILE A 7 -4.09 -5.57 -0.27
CA ILE A 7 -4.16 -7.03 -0.44
C ILE A 7 -5.53 -7.57 0.01
N PRO A 8 -5.91 -8.82 -0.32
CA PRO A 8 -7.26 -9.35 -0.05
C PRO A 8 -7.69 -9.30 1.41
N CYS A 9 -6.75 -9.29 2.36
CA CYS A 9 -7.06 -9.14 3.77
C CYS A 9 -7.41 -7.71 4.20
N GLY A 10 -7.34 -6.73 3.30
CA GLY A 10 -7.69 -5.32 3.53
C GLY A 10 -6.54 -4.43 4.04
N HIS A 11 -5.37 -4.99 4.34
CA HIS A 11 -4.22 -4.18 4.78
C HIS A 11 -3.55 -3.50 3.59
N THR A 12 -3.09 -2.27 3.80
CA THR A 12 -2.46 -1.44 2.78
C THR A 12 -1.01 -1.15 3.14
N PHE A 13 -0.13 -1.21 2.15
CA PHE A 13 1.32 -1.02 2.30
C PHE A 13 1.86 -0.19 1.13
N SER A 14 3.14 0.21 1.19
CA SER A 14 3.84 0.62 -0.03
C SER A 14 4.10 -0.61 -0.90
N GLN A 15 4.06 -0.45 -2.21
CA GLN A 15 4.29 -1.53 -3.16
C GLN A 15 5.68 -2.14 -2.98
N ARG A 16 6.71 -1.29 -2.81
CA ARG A 16 8.09 -1.78 -2.64
C ARG A 16 8.24 -2.67 -1.42
N GLU A 17 7.78 -2.19 -0.26
CA GLU A 17 7.95 -2.91 1.01
C GLU A 17 7.16 -4.22 1.01
N LEU A 18 5.95 -4.22 0.44
CA LEU A 18 5.16 -5.42 0.33
C LEU A 18 5.79 -6.44 -0.62
N LEU A 19 6.25 -6.03 -1.80
CA LEU A 19 6.89 -6.95 -2.75
C LEU A 19 8.19 -7.54 -2.18
N ASP A 20 9.00 -6.75 -1.48
CA ASP A 20 10.20 -7.26 -0.80
C ASP A 20 9.88 -8.25 0.32
N TRP A 21 8.77 -8.05 1.04
CA TRP A 21 8.25 -9.03 1.98
C TRP A 21 7.80 -10.31 1.27
N LEU A 22 7.02 -10.21 0.18
CA LEU A 22 6.48 -11.36 -0.54
C LEU A 22 7.55 -12.20 -1.25
N LYS A 23 8.76 -11.69 -1.46
CA LYS A 23 9.92 -12.50 -1.89
C LYS A 23 10.37 -13.51 -0.83
N ARG A 24 10.14 -13.21 0.46
CA ARG A 24 10.58 -14.03 1.60
C ARG A 24 9.44 -14.85 2.18
N GLU A 25 8.23 -14.30 2.21
CA GLU A 25 7.10 -14.86 2.92
C GLU A 25 5.79 -14.54 2.17
N LYS A 26 5.04 -15.57 1.76
CA LYS A 26 3.80 -15.43 0.96
C LYS A 26 2.57 -15.20 1.85
N SER A 27 2.67 -14.22 2.75
CA SER A 27 1.59 -13.84 3.66
C SER A 27 1.57 -12.34 3.97
N CYS A 28 0.44 -11.86 4.50
CA CYS A 28 0.30 -10.49 4.96
C CYS A 28 1.27 -10.19 6.13
N PRO A 29 2.07 -9.11 6.09
CA PRO A 29 2.95 -8.71 7.18
C PRO A 29 2.23 -8.54 8.53
N THR A 30 0.97 -8.11 8.51
CA THR A 30 0.19 -7.76 9.72
C THR A 30 -0.56 -8.95 10.31
N CYS A 31 -1.29 -9.70 9.48
CA CYS A 31 -2.23 -10.73 9.95
C CYS A 31 -1.89 -12.15 9.50
N ARG A 32 -0.78 -12.32 8.76
CA ARG A 32 -0.26 -13.61 8.28
C ARG A 32 -1.21 -14.44 7.40
N LYS A 33 -2.32 -13.86 6.94
CA LYS A 33 -3.14 -14.46 5.88
C LYS A 33 -2.33 -14.60 4.60
N SER A 34 -2.44 -15.74 3.92
CA SER A 34 -1.74 -16.01 2.66
C SER A 34 -2.05 -14.95 1.61
N VAL A 35 -1.02 -14.55 0.87
CA VAL A 35 -1.14 -13.63 -0.25
C VAL A 35 0.02 -13.83 -1.23
N THR A 36 -0.27 -13.66 -2.50
CA THR A 36 0.68 -13.72 -3.61
C THR A 36 0.82 -12.36 -4.29
N GLU A 37 1.81 -12.21 -5.15
CA GLU A 37 2.09 -10.93 -5.83
C GLU A 37 0.98 -10.53 -6.84
N ASP A 38 0.28 -11.51 -7.41
CA ASP A 38 -0.85 -11.30 -8.34
C ASP A 38 -2.08 -10.68 -7.65
N GLU A 39 -2.19 -10.89 -6.34
CA GLU A 39 -3.31 -10.39 -5.52
C GLU A 39 -3.07 -8.95 -5.00
N VAL A 40 -1.93 -8.34 -5.34
CA VAL A 40 -1.57 -6.98 -4.92
C VAL A 40 -2.18 -5.98 -5.89
N ILE A 41 -3.14 -5.19 -5.42
CA ILE A 41 -3.82 -4.18 -6.26
C ILE A 41 -3.53 -2.75 -5.79
N PRO A 42 -3.46 -1.74 -6.69
CA PRO A 42 -3.32 -0.35 -6.29
C PRO A 42 -4.48 0.12 -5.40
N ASN A 43 -4.17 0.78 -4.28
CA ASN A 43 -5.18 1.46 -3.47
C ASN A 43 -5.35 2.91 -3.96
N LEU A 44 -6.06 3.09 -5.08
CA LEU A 44 -6.18 4.38 -5.78
C LEU A 44 -6.78 5.48 -4.89
N ILE A 45 -7.76 5.16 -4.06
CA ILE A 45 -8.38 6.10 -3.12
C ILE A 45 -7.33 6.63 -2.14
N LEU A 46 -6.53 5.74 -1.55
CA LEU A 46 -5.52 6.18 -0.59
C LEU A 46 -4.41 7.00 -1.28
N ARG A 47 -4.04 6.65 -2.52
CA ARG A 47 -3.06 7.43 -3.30
C ARG A 47 -3.55 8.87 -3.50
N GLU A 48 -4.81 9.04 -3.93
CA GLU A 48 -5.42 10.37 -4.12
C GLU A 48 -5.46 11.17 -2.82
N ILE A 49 -5.84 10.55 -1.70
CA ILE A 49 -5.84 11.21 -0.39
C ILE A 49 -4.44 11.68 0.00
N ILE A 50 -3.42 10.85 -0.20
CA ILE A 50 -2.02 11.19 0.10
C ILE A 50 -1.56 12.36 -0.77
N GLU A 51 -1.88 12.36 -2.06
CA GLU A 51 -1.57 13.46 -2.98
C GLU A 51 -2.24 14.76 -2.55
N ASN A 52 -3.52 14.72 -2.21
CA ASN A 52 -4.27 15.88 -1.73
C ASN A 52 -3.70 16.44 -0.42
N VAL A 53 -3.30 15.57 0.52
CA VAL A 53 -2.64 16.00 1.77
C VAL A 53 -1.28 16.65 1.48
N LYS A 54 -0.49 16.11 0.54
CA LYS A 54 0.79 16.71 0.15
C LYS A 54 0.61 18.08 -0.51
N ASN A 55 -0.42 18.24 -1.33
CA ASN A 55 -0.73 19.48 -2.02
C ASN A 55 -1.36 20.53 -1.11
N GLY A 56 -2.17 20.11 -0.12
CA GLY A 56 -2.77 20.98 0.89
C GLY A 56 -1.76 21.63 1.81
N LYS A 57 -0.63 20.96 2.11
CA LYS A 57 0.49 21.53 2.89
C LYS A 57 1.19 22.73 2.24
N LYS A 58 0.86 23.10 0.99
CA LYS A 58 1.48 24.22 0.27
C LYS A 58 0.72 25.56 0.36
N LYS A 59 -0.42 25.62 1.07
CA LYS A 59 -1.28 26.83 1.12
C LYS A 59 -1.18 27.66 2.40
N ASP A 60 -0.29 27.30 3.32
CA ASP A 60 -0.01 28.10 4.53
C ASP A 60 1.31 28.87 4.34
N THR A 61 1.27 29.95 3.55
CA THR A 61 2.28 31.03 3.45
C THR A 61 1.60 32.28 2.93
#